data_AF-A0A8S3YBC0-F1
#
_entry.id   AF-A0A8S3YBC0-F1
#
_cell.length_a   1.000
_cell.length_b   1.000
_cell.length_c   1.000
_cell.angle_alpha   90.00
_cell.angle_beta   90.00
_cell.angle_gamma   90.00
#
_symmetry.space_group_name_H-M   'P 1'
#
loop_
_entity.id
_entity.type
_entity.pdbx_description
1 polymer ?
#
loop_
_entity_poly.entity_id
_entity_poly.type
_entity_poly.pdbx_seq_one_letter_code
_entity_poly.pdbx_strand_id
1 'polypeptide(L)'
;MQAARRPKCGVLSFVPELEQMAAECEAIFARGGRRADLERWYLALGTAMLRAIQRAEHPRTPRAVVHMENYHRLHGAVSSLRAPALDALRRECRARYAEALRAYVTQYFGRPLDKLAQFFEGVAEAVASGVREDEVCYRAAFSKHELRRLLAMYPAHEVRKSLHRLYRTVEKHLSEEGGLLQVVWRAMQEEFIAQHVALQARIAACYPGAGLALPLSTQDILDAFSDIAREH
;
A
#
# COMPACT_ATOMS: atom_id res chain seq x y z
N MET A 1 -37.58 5.36 -6.33
CA MET A 1 -36.16 5.61 -6.65
C MET A 1 -35.30 4.71 -5.77
N GLN A 2 -34.76 3.62 -6.31
CA GLN A 2 -33.70 2.88 -5.62
C GLN A 2 -32.47 3.79 -5.62
N ALA A 3 -32.05 4.27 -4.44
CA ALA A 3 -30.74 4.87 -4.29
C ALA A 3 -29.73 3.85 -4.82
N ALA A 4 -29.04 4.20 -5.92
CA ALA A 4 -27.93 3.41 -6.41
C ALA A 4 -26.97 3.22 -5.23
N ARG A 5 -26.96 2.03 -4.64
CA ARG A 5 -26.06 1.72 -3.53
C ARG A 5 -24.66 1.92 -4.06
N ARG A 6 -23.98 3.00 -3.68
CA ARG A 6 -22.56 3.22 -4.02
C ARG A 6 -21.83 1.92 -3.66
N PRO A 7 -21.24 1.19 -4.63
CA PRO A 7 -20.66 -0.12 -4.36
C PRO A 7 -19.44 -0.02 -3.44
N LYS A 8 -18.79 1.15 -3.41
CA LYS A 8 -17.59 1.48 -2.64
C LYS A 8 -17.88 2.69 -1.73
N CYS A 9 -17.19 2.79 -0.60
CA CYS A 9 -17.33 3.92 0.33
C CYS A 9 -16.98 5.25 -0.36
N GLY A 10 -15.81 5.28 -1.02
CA GLY A 10 -15.25 6.51 -1.59
C GLY A 10 -14.87 7.53 -0.52
N VAL A 11 -14.93 8.80 -0.92
CA VAL A 11 -14.61 9.94 -0.04
C VAL A 11 -15.83 10.27 0.83
N LEU A 12 -15.62 10.39 2.13
CA LEU A 12 -16.63 10.79 3.11
C LEU A 12 -17.07 12.23 2.83
N SER A 13 -18.39 12.49 2.82
CA SER A 13 -18.96 13.74 2.31
C SER A 13 -18.45 15.00 3.01
N PHE A 14 -18.11 14.89 4.29
CA PHE A 14 -17.57 16.03 5.04
C PHE A 14 -16.23 16.55 4.48
N VAL A 15 -15.47 15.73 3.74
CA VAL A 15 -14.18 16.15 3.17
C VAL A 15 -14.37 17.16 2.02
N PRO A 16 -15.17 16.88 0.96
CA PRO A 16 -15.48 17.90 -0.04
C PRO A 16 -16.34 19.06 0.51
N GLU A 17 -17.18 18.81 1.51
CA GLU A 17 -17.91 19.90 2.21
C GLU A 17 -16.95 20.89 2.89
N LEU A 18 -15.84 20.42 3.48
CA LEU A 18 -14.77 21.28 4.00
C LEU A 18 -14.20 22.19 2.90
N GLU A 19 -13.92 21.65 1.71
CA GLU A 19 -13.34 22.44 0.61
C GLU A 19 -14.29 23.54 0.14
N GLN A 20 -15.58 23.24 0.03
CA GLN A 20 -16.62 24.22 -0.35
C GLN A 20 -16.75 25.31 0.70
N MET A 21 -16.92 24.91 1.96
CA MET A 21 -17.06 25.82 3.10
C MET A 21 -15.80 26.69 3.30
N ALA A 22 -14.61 26.11 3.10
CA ALA A 22 -13.36 26.83 3.13
C ALA A 22 -13.31 27.93 2.06
N ALA A 23 -13.72 27.65 0.82
CA ALA A 23 -13.73 28.64 -0.24
C ALA A 23 -14.59 29.87 0.10
N GLU A 24 -15.76 29.65 0.69
CA GLU A 24 -16.63 30.73 1.17
C GLU A 24 -15.99 31.51 2.33
N CYS A 25 -15.41 30.80 3.31
CA CYS A 25 -14.73 31.41 4.44
C CYS A 25 -13.54 32.27 3.99
N GLU A 26 -12.72 31.77 3.07
CA GLU A 26 -11.61 32.52 2.50
C GLU A 26 -12.11 33.77 1.77
N ALA A 27 -13.22 33.70 1.04
CA ALA A 27 -13.80 34.86 0.36
C ALA A 27 -14.31 35.93 1.35
N ILE A 28 -14.99 35.52 2.43
CA ILE A 28 -15.55 36.42 3.45
C ILE A 28 -14.45 37.06 4.29
N PHE A 29 -13.46 36.28 4.72
CA PHE A 29 -12.43 36.72 5.66
C PHE A 29 -11.15 37.24 4.97
N ALA A 30 -11.06 37.24 3.64
CA ALA A 30 -9.91 37.72 2.87
C ALA A 30 -9.43 39.13 3.26
N ARG A 31 -10.35 40.01 3.67
CA ARG A 31 -10.07 41.41 4.05
C ARG A 31 -10.24 41.69 5.54
N GLY A 32 -10.51 40.66 6.34
CA GLY A 32 -10.81 40.79 7.77
C GLY A 32 -9.60 40.50 8.66
N GLY A 33 -9.49 41.20 9.79
CA GLY A 33 -8.46 40.95 10.82
C GLY A 33 -8.66 39.64 11.61
N ARG A 34 -9.56 38.75 11.19
CA ARG A 34 -9.94 37.51 11.91
C ARG A 34 -9.26 36.24 11.39
N ARG A 35 -8.19 36.37 10.61
CA ARG A 35 -7.45 35.22 10.05
C ARG A 35 -7.05 34.20 11.13
N ALA A 36 -6.54 34.67 12.26
CA ALA A 36 -6.13 33.81 13.36
C ALA A 36 -7.31 33.02 13.99
N ASP A 37 -8.51 33.59 14.02
CA ASP A 37 -9.72 32.87 14.47
C ASP A 37 -10.07 31.75 13.48
N LEU A 38 -10.03 32.06 12.18
CA LEU A 38 -10.35 31.13 11.11
C LEU A 38 -9.38 29.95 11.11
N GLU A 39 -8.07 30.19 11.28
CA GLU A 39 -7.07 29.13 11.37
C GLU A 39 -7.27 28.21 12.58
N ARG A 40 -7.65 28.76 13.75
CA ARG A 40 -8.00 27.95 14.92
C ARG A 40 -9.21 27.05 14.65
N TRP A 41 -10.21 27.58 13.95
CA TRP A 41 -11.39 26.82 13.61
C TRP A 41 -11.09 25.71 12.59
N TYR A 42 -10.31 26.00 11.53
CA TYR A 42 -9.85 24.96 10.61
C TYR A 42 -9.06 23.85 11.32
N LEU A 43 -8.21 24.21 12.29
CA LEU A 43 -7.46 23.21 13.06
C LEU A 43 -8.40 22.32 13.87
N ALA A 44 -9.38 22.91 14.56
CA ALA A 44 -10.36 22.17 15.34
C ALA A 44 -11.19 21.23 14.45
N LEU A 45 -11.70 21.74 13.33
CA LEU A 45 -12.52 20.98 12.38
C LEU A 45 -11.71 19.86 11.72
N GLY A 46 -10.52 20.17 11.19
CA GLY A 46 -9.65 19.18 10.55
C GLY A 46 -9.21 18.08 11.52
N THR A 47 -8.96 18.42 12.80
CA THR A 47 -8.68 17.43 13.85
C THR A 47 -9.89 16.54 14.13
N ALA A 48 -11.10 17.10 14.15
CA ALA A 48 -12.33 16.32 14.32
C ALA A 48 -12.57 15.39 13.13
N MET A 49 -12.34 15.87 11.90
CA MET A 49 -12.44 15.06 10.67
C MET A 49 -11.43 13.92 10.67
N LEU A 50 -10.18 14.17 11.07
CA LEU A 50 -9.16 13.13 11.20
C LEU A 50 -9.63 12.00 12.14
N ARG A 51 -10.18 12.35 13.30
CA ARG A 51 -10.75 11.39 14.26
C ARG A 51 -11.99 10.69 13.72
N ALA A 52 -12.80 11.37 12.92
CA ALA A 52 -13.97 10.77 12.26
C ALA A 52 -13.53 9.71 11.24
N ILE A 53 -12.53 10.01 10.41
CA ILE A 53 -11.95 9.05 9.46
C ILE A 53 -11.38 7.84 10.21
N GLN A 54 -10.67 8.04 11.32
CA GLN A 54 -10.09 6.95 12.11
C GLN A 54 -11.13 5.93 12.60
N ARG A 55 -12.36 6.40 12.87
CA ARG A 55 -13.49 5.58 13.32
C ARG A 55 -14.38 5.10 12.18
N ALA A 56 -14.14 5.55 10.95
CA ALA A 56 -14.97 5.22 9.81
C ALA A 56 -14.79 3.75 9.42
N GLU A 57 -15.92 3.07 9.23
CA GLU A 57 -15.98 1.69 8.77
C GLU A 57 -17.03 1.58 7.68
N HIS A 58 -16.80 0.70 6.71
CA HIS A 58 -17.73 0.47 5.61
C HIS A 58 -17.87 -1.04 5.36
N PRO A 59 -19.10 -1.56 5.19
CA PRO A 59 -19.33 -3.00 5.11
C PRO A 59 -18.73 -3.67 3.86
N ARG A 60 -18.43 -2.89 2.81
CA ARG A 60 -17.95 -3.41 1.51
C ARG A 60 -16.60 -2.85 1.06
N THR A 61 -16.01 -1.96 1.84
CA THR A 61 -14.74 -1.33 1.48
C THR A 61 -13.74 -1.63 2.59
N PRO A 62 -12.56 -2.18 2.26
CA PRO A 62 -11.56 -2.47 3.27
C PRO A 62 -11.23 -1.22 4.08
N ARG A 63 -11.09 -1.37 5.41
CA ARG A 63 -10.82 -0.24 6.31
C ARG A 63 -9.58 0.56 5.88
N ALA A 64 -8.53 -0.14 5.45
CA ALA A 64 -7.32 0.51 4.96
C ALA A 64 -7.58 1.38 3.72
N VAL A 65 -8.51 1.00 2.83
CA VAL A 65 -8.91 1.82 1.67
C VAL A 65 -9.71 3.04 2.11
N VAL A 66 -10.68 2.87 3.00
CA VAL A 66 -11.46 3.99 3.57
C VAL A 66 -10.51 5.02 4.17
N HIS A 67 -9.60 4.58 5.03
CA HIS A 67 -8.61 5.45 5.65
C HIS A 67 -7.69 6.10 4.61
N MET A 68 -7.12 5.31 3.69
CA MET A 68 -6.16 5.80 2.71
C MET A 68 -6.75 6.88 1.79
N GLU A 69 -7.92 6.64 1.20
CA GLU A 69 -8.58 7.62 0.32
C GLU A 69 -8.94 8.89 1.08
N ASN A 70 -9.49 8.76 2.29
CA ASN A 70 -9.98 9.89 3.05
C ASN A 70 -8.86 10.71 3.68
N TYR A 71 -7.79 10.09 4.18
CA TYR A 71 -6.61 10.83 4.66
C TYR A 71 -5.87 11.52 3.51
N HIS A 72 -5.82 10.91 2.32
CA HIS A 72 -5.26 11.55 1.13
C HIS A 72 -6.05 12.82 0.75
N ARG A 73 -7.38 12.71 0.67
CA ARG A 73 -8.25 13.86 0.35
C ARG A 73 -8.22 14.93 1.44
N LEU A 74 -8.29 14.55 2.71
CA LEU A 74 -8.19 15.51 3.83
C LEU A 74 -6.83 16.23 3.82
N HIS A 75 -5.73 15.50 3.56
CA HIS A 75 -4.42 16.13 3.40
C HIS A 75 -4.41 17.19 2.28
N GLY A 76 -5.05 16.89 1.14
CA GLY A 76 -5.22 17.84 0.03
C GLY A 76 -6.01 19.09 0.45
N ALA A 77 -7.18 18.90 1.05
CA ALA A 77 -8.05 19.97 1.53
C ALA A 77 -7.36 20.86 2.58
N VAL A 78 -6.68 20.27 3.56
CA VAL A 78 -5.94 21.02 4.59
C VAL A 78 -4.73 21.73 3.98
N SER A 79 -4.10 21.16 2.96
CA SER A 79 -2.95 21.78 2.27
C SER A 79 -3.33 22.97 1.40
N SER A 80 -4.53 22.98 0.81
CA SER A 80 -5.01 24.09 -0.03
C SER A 80 -5.32 25.35 0.78
N LEU A 81 -5.64 25.22 2.07
CA LEU A 81 -5.90 26.33 2.99
C LEU A 81 -4.68 27.22 3.28
N ARG A 82 -3.46 26.70 3.04
CA ARG A 82 -2.17 27.42 3.23
C ARG A 82 -2.02 28.08 4.61
N ALA A 83 -2.65 27.53 5.65
CA ALA A 83 -2.59 28.04 7.02
C ALA A 83 -1.45 27.36 7.82
N PRO A 84 -0.47 28.11 8.36
CA PRO A 84 0.64 27.55 9.14
C PRO A 84 0.19 26.79 10.39
N ALA A 85 -0.93 27.20 11.01
CA ALA A 85 -1.50 26.48 12.16
C ALA A 85 -1.88 25.02 11.84
N LEU A 86 -2.03 24.68 10.56
CA LEU A 86 -2.41 23.33 10.11
C LEU A 86 -1.20 22.43 9.82
N ASP A 87 0.04 22.89 9.97
CA ASP A 87 1.25 22.14 9.63
C ASP A 87 1.33 20.78 10.32
N ALA A 88 1.04 20.74 11.63
CA ALA A 88 1.02 19.50 12.39
C ALA A 88 -0.06 18.54 11.88
N LEU A 89 -1.26 19.06 11.60
CA LEU A 89 -2.37 18.28 11.06
C LEU A 89 -2.06 17.73 9.66
N ARG A 90 -1.39 18.51 8.79
CA ARG A 90 -0.93 18.06 7.47
C ARG A 90 0.04 16.89 7.60
N ARG A 91 1.04 17.01 8.49
CA ARG A 91 2.00 15.93 8.77
C ARG A 91 1.28 14.67 9.28
N GLU A 92 0.31 14.83 10.18
CA GLU A 92 -0.46 13.71 10.70
C GLU A 92 -1.30 13.03 9.61
N CYS A 93 -2.03 13.80 8.78
CA CYS A 93 -2.80 13.25 7.65
C CYS A 93 -1.90 12.46 6.70
N ARG A 94 -0.71 12.99 6.36
CA ARG A 94 0.27 12.30 5.52
C ARG A 94 0.77 11.00 6.17
N ALA A 95 1.03 11.02 7.47
CA ALA A 95 1.50 9.84 8.20
C ALA A 95 0.43 8.73 8.23
N ARG A 96 -0.82 9.11 8.52
CA ARG A 96 -1.98 8.20 8.54
C ARG A 96 -2.30 7.64 7.16
N TYR A 97 -2.19 8.46 6.11
CA TYR A 97 -2.27 8.01 4.73
C TYR A 97 -1.22 6.94 4.42
N ALA A 98 0.05 7.21 4.76
CA ALA A 98 1.14 6.28 4.49
C ALA A 98 1.01 4.98 5.31
N GLU A 99 0.53 5.07 6.56
CA GLU A 99 0.20 3.91 7.40
C GLU A 99 -0.92 3.05 6.76
N ALA A 100 -2.00 3.69 6.32
CA ALA A 100 -3.11 3.01 5.66
C ALA A 100 -2.70 2.35 4.33
N LEU A 101 -1.86 3.03 3.53
CA LEU A 101 -1.29 2.47 2.30
C LEU A 101 -0.44 1.22 2.60
N ARG A 102 0.48 1.31 3.57
CA ARG A 102 1.30 0.16 3.99
C ARG A 102 0.43 -1.00 4.47
N ALA A 103 -0.55 -0.73 5.34
CA ALA A 103 -1.46 -1.75 5.83
C ALA A 103 -2.25 -2.41 4.69
N TYR A 104 -2.73 -1.63 3.72
CA TYR A 104 -3.43 -2.16 2.55
C TYR A 104 -2.53 -3.06 1.69
N VAL A 105 -1.31 -2.60 1.40
CA VAL A 105 -0.32 -3.39 0.64
C VAL A 105 -0.02 -4.67 1.40
N THR A 106 0.38 -4.62 2.67
CA THR A 106 0.69 -5.82 3.47
C THR A 106 -0.48 -6.82 3.51
N GLN A 107 -1.71 -6.34 3.63
CA GLN A 107 -2.88 -7.20 3.73
C GLN A 107 -3.28 -7.84 2.39
N TYR A 108 -3.30 -7.08 1.29
CA TYR A 108 -3.88 -7.52 0.02
C TYR A 108 -2.87 -7.97 -1.02
N PHE A 109 -1.63 -7.47 -0.95
CA PHE A 109 -0.54 -8.00 -1.75
C PHE A 109 -0.23 -9.45 -1.34
N GLY A 110 -0.36 -9.74 -0.04
CA GLY A 110 -0.10 -11.05 0.53
C GLY A 110 1.36 -11.45 0.38
N ARG A 111 1.60 -12.75 0.23
CA ARG A 111 2.90 -13.34 -0.07
C ARG A 111 2.83 -13.96 -1.48
N PRO A 112 3.06 -13.22 -2.57
CA PRO A 112 3.02 -13.79 -3.93
C PRO A 112 3.98 -14.97 -4.09
N LEU A 113 5.01 -15.04 -3.24
CA LEU A 113 5.98 -16.12 -3.14
C LEU A 113 5.82 -16.92 -1.83
N ASP A 114 4.60 -17.12 -1.33
CA ASP A 114 4.32 -17.67 0.01
C ASP A 114 5.07 -18.95 0.35
N LYS A 115 5.12 -19.93 -0.56
CA LYS A 115 5.84 -21.19 -0.33
C LYS A 115 7.36 -20.97 -0.22
N LEU A 116 7.90 -20.05 -1.02
CA LEU A 116 9.31 -19.65 -0.90
C LEU A 116 9.54 -18.86 0.39
N ALA A 117 8.61 -17.97 0.78
CA ALA A 117 8.69 -17.23 2.02
C ALA A 117 8.70 -18.17 3.23
N GLN A 118 7.78 -19.14 3.29
CA GLN A 118 7.72 -20.17 4.33
C GLN A 118 8.99 -21.04 4.37
N PHE A 119 9.50 -21.44 3.20
CA PHE A 119 10.77 -22.16 3.11
C PHE A 119 11.91 -21.35 3.73
N PHE A 120 12.03 -20.07 3.37
CA PHE A 120 13.09 -19.20 3.89
C PHE A 120 12.88 -18.74 5.34
N GLU A 121 11.66 -18.77 5.86
CA GLU A 121 11.38 -18.64 7.30
C GLU A 121 11.96 -19.85 8.05
N GLY A 122 11.72 -21.08 7.57
CA GLY A 122 12.33 -22.28 8.16
C GLY A 122 13.87 -22.30 8.05
N VAL A 123 14.43 -21.79 6.95
CA VAL A 123 15.87 -21.58 6.81
C VAL A 123 16.38 -20.58 7.86
N ALA A 124 15.69 -19.46 8.05
CA ALA A 124 16.07 -18.44 9.03
C ALA A 124 16.00 -18.99 10.47
N GLU A 125 15.00 -19.78 10.81
CA GLU A 125 14.90 -20.46 12.11
C GLU A 125 16.03 -21.46 12.33
N ALA A 126 16.39 -22.23 11.30
CA ALA A 126 17.53 -23.13 11.35
C ALA A 126 18.84 -22.37 11.61
N VAL A 127 19.05 -21.26 10.91
CA VAL A 127 20.24 -20.41 11.10
C VAL A 127 20.25 -19.79 12.50
N ALA A 128 19.12 -19.28 12.98
CA ALA A 128 18.98 -18.76 14.34
C ALA A 128 19.24 -19.82 15.42
N SER A 129 19.00 -21.10 15.10
CA SER A 129 19.31 -22.24 15.97
C SER A 129 20.79 -22.67 15.93
N GLY A 130 21.68 -21.89 15.29
CA GLY A 130 23.12 -22.11 15.27
C GLY A 130 23.67 -22.81 14.02
N VAL A 131 22.84 -23.01 12.99
CA VAL A 131 23.30 -23.58 11.71
C VAL A 131 23.97 -22.50 10.89
N ARG A 132 25.12 -22.81 10.32
CA ARG A 132 25.75 -21.86 9.40
C ARG A 132 24.96 -21.76 8.11
N GLU A 133 24.86 -20.55 7.55
CA GLU A 133 24.07 -20.28 6.34
C GLU A 133 24.46 -21.18 5.17
N ASP A 134 25.77 -21.42 4.97
CA ASP A 134 26.31 -22.27 3.91
C ASP A 134 26.07 -23.77 4.12
N GLU A 135 25.73 -24.20 5.35
CA GLU A 135 25.46 -25.58 5.70
C GLU A 135 23.98 -25.96 5.63
N VAL A 136 23.08 -24.98 5.56
CA VAL A 136 21.63 -25.22 5.48
C VAL A 136 21.28 -26.14 4.31
N CYS A 137 22.01 -26.02 3.20
CA CYS A 137 21.77 -26.82 1.99
C CYS A 137 22.00 -28.33 2.16
N TYR A 138 22.65 -28.77 3.24
CA TYR A 138 22.85 -30.19 3.57
C TYR A 138 21.67 -30.80 4.35
N ARG A 139 20.75 -29.97 4.87
CA ARG A 139 19.53 -30.46 5.53
C ARG A 139 18.52 -30.91 4.47
N ALA A 140 17.96 -32.11 4.62
CA ALA A 140 17.00 -32.66 3.66
C ALA A 140 15.82 -31.70 3.37
N ALA A 141 15.28 -31.07 4.42
CA ALA A 141 14.16 -30.12 4.33
C ALA A 141 14.53 -28.81 3.60
N PHE A 142 15.81 -28.46 3.52
CA PHE A 142 16.30 -27.22 2.90
C PHE A 142 17.33 -27.52 1.79
N SER A 143 17.23 -28.70 1.17
CA SER A 143 18.21 -29.12 0.18
C SER A 143 18.15 -28.30 -1.11
N LYS A 144 19.24 -28.31 -1.89
CA LYS A 144 19.27 -27.71 -3.24
C LYS A 144 18.16 -28.25 -4.15
N HIS A 145 17.78 -29.51 -3.98
CA HIS A 145 16.72 -30.15 -4.75
C HIS A 145 15.35 -29.57 -4.37
N GLU A 146 15.07 -29.42 -3.08
CA GLU A 146 13.80 -28.86 -2.60
C GLU A 146 13.65 -27.40 -2.99
N LEU A 147 14.71 -26.58 -2.86
CA LEU A 147 14.68 -25.19 -3.33
C LEU A 147 14.41 -25.12 -4.84
N ARG A 148 15.07 -25.96 -5.66
CA ARG A 148 14.84 -26.00 -7.12
C ARG A 148 13.38 -26.35 -7.44
N ARG A 149 12.80 -27.31 -6.72
CA ARG A 149 11.39 -27.70 -6.87
C ARG A 149 10.45 -26.54 -6.56
N LEU A 150 10.72 -25.78 -5.48
CA LEU A 150 9.92 -24.60 -5.13
C LEU A 150 10.04 -23.48 -6.15
N LEU A 151 11.26 -23.20 -6.64
CA LEU A 151 11.49 -22.20 -7.68
C LEU A 151 10.71 -22.50 -8.96
N ALA A 152 10.60 -23.79 -9.34
CA ALA A 152 9.83 -24.22 -10.50
C ALA A 152 8.31 -23.97 -10.38
N MET A 153 7.79 -23.71 -9.17
CA MET A 153 6.37 -23.38 -8.95
C MET A 153 6.02 -21.94 -9.33
N TYR A 154 7.01 -21.09 -9.60
CA TYR A 154 6.82 -19.66 -9.88
C TYR A 154 7.35 -19.26 -11.27
N PRO A 155 6.85 -19.88 -12.36
CA PRO A 155 7.20 -19.44 -13.70
C PRO A 155 6.62 -18.06 -13.98
N ALA A 156 7.25 -17.31 -14.89
CA ALA A 156 6.88 -15.93 -15.18
C ALA A 156 5.39 -15.73 -15.54
N HIS A 157 4.79 -16.66 -16.28
CA HIS A 157 3.37 -16.57 -16.68
C HIS A 157 2.40 -16.73 -15.50
N GLU A 158 2.68 -17.60 -14.52
CA GLU A 158 1.82 -17.75 -13.34
C GLU A 158 1.92 -16.51 -12.43
N VAL A 159 3.11 -15.91 -12.31
CA VAL A 159 3.28 -14.63 -11.61
C VAL A 159 2.54 -13.51 -12.34
N ARG A 160 2.67 -13.40 -13.67
CA ARG A 160 1.90 -12.39 -14.44
C ARG A 160 0.39 -12.57 -14.24
N LYS A 161 -0.12 -13.80 -14.23
CA LYS A 161 -1.53 -14.11 -14.00
C LYS A 161 -1.99 -13.75 -12.58
N SER A 162 -1.16 -13.97 -11.55
CA SER A 162 -1.47 -13.57 -10.18
C SER A 162 -1.49 -12.04 -10.04
N LEU A 163 -0.56 -11.32 -10.68
CA LEU A 163 -0.52 -9.86 -10.72
C LEU A 163 -1.76 -9.25 -11.39
N HIS A 164 -2.27 -9.84 -12.48
CA HIS A 164 -3.55 -9.40 -13.08
C HIS A 164 -4.74 -9.53 -12.12
N ARG A 165 -4.81 -10.64 -11.37
CA ARG A 165 -5.86 -10.85 -10.37
C ARG A 165 -5.75 -9.84 -9.22
N LEU A 166 -4.53 -9.53 -8.81
CA LEU A 166 -4.25 -8.52 -7.81
C LEU A 166 -4.69 -7.14 -8.30
N TYR A 167 -4.30 -6.74 -9.51
CA TYR A 167 -4.72 -5.46 -10.10
C TYR A 167 -6.24 -5.29 -10.10
N ARG A 168 -6.97 -6.29 -10.61
CA ARG A 168 -8.44 -6.28 -10.61
C ARG A 168 -9.04 -6.22 -9.20
N THR A 169 -8.38 -6.83 -8.22
CA THR A 169 -8.82 -6.74 -6.81
C THR A 169 -8.64 -5.32 -6.28
N VAL A 170 -7.50 -4.69 -6.57
CA VAL A 170 -7.21 -3.31 -6.15
C VAL A 170 -8.17 -2.33 -6.79
N GLU A 171 -8.40 -2.45 -8.10
CA GLU A 171 -9.37 -1.66 -8.87
C GLU A 171 -10.79 -1.78 -8.29
N LYS A 172 -11.19 -2.99 -7.85
CA LYS A 172 -12.50 -3.21 -7.21
C LYS A 172 -12.62 -2.57 -5.84
N HIS A 173 -11.54 -2.43 -5.08
CA HIS A 173 -11.62 -1.82 -3.75
C HIS A 173 -11.58 -0.30 -3.80
N LEU A 174 -10.72 0.28 -4.65
CA LEU A 174 -10.52 1.72 -4.73
C LEU A 174 -11.65 2.42 -5.48
N SER A 175 -12.07 3.58 -5.01
CA SER A 175 -13.00 4.46 -5.71
C SER A 175 -12.30 5.26 -6.81
N GLU A 176 -13.05 5.62 -7.85
CA GLU A 176 -12.57 6.53 -8.89
C GLU A 176 -12.30 7.92 -8.32
N GLU A 177 -13.18 8.39 -7.42
CA GLU A 177 -13.02 9.63 -6.66
C GLU A 177 -11.68 9.65 -5.90
N GLY A 178 -11.19 8.53 -5.39
CA GLY A 178 -9.89 8.47 -4.70
C GLY A 178 -8.70 8.81 -5.61
N GLY A 179 -8.72 8.39 -6.88
CA GLY A 179 -7.62 8.61 -7.81
C GLY A 179 -6.30 7.91 -7.43
N LEU A 180 -6.35 6.89 -6.56
CA LEU A 180 -5.17 6.29 -5.93
C LEU A 180 -4.68 4.99 -6.58
N LEU A 181 -5.35 4.48 -7.62
CA LEU A 181 -5.03 3.18 -8.22
C LEU A 181 -3.56 3.05 -8.62
N GLN A 182 -3.04 4.03 -9.37
CA GLN A 182 -1.64 4.02 -9.82
C GLN A 182 -0.65 4.15 -8.66
N VAL A 183 -1.00 4.88 -7.60
CA VAL A 183 -0.15 5.04 -6.42
C VAL A 183 -0.07 3.72 -5.64
N VAL A 184 -1.21 3.06 -5.43
CA VAL A 184 -1.27 1.75 -4.77
C VAL A 184 -0.55 0.69 -5.60
N TRP A 185 -0.74 0.72 -6.92
CA TRP A 185 -0.07 -0.22 -7.83
C TRP A 185 1.44 -0.09 -7.78
N ARG A 186 1.97 1.14 -7.76
CA ARG A 186 3.40 1.40 -7.55
C ARG A 186 3.89 0.91 -6.19
N ALA A 187 3.15 1.15 -5.12
CA ALA A 187 3.52 0.65 -3.79
C ALA A 187 3.57 -0.89 -3.74
N MET A 188 2.67 -1.57 -4.46
CA MET A 188 2.71 -3.03 -4.62
C MET A 188 3.92 -3.50 -5.45
N GLN A 189 4.30 -2.75 -6.48
CA GLN A 189 5.51 -3.03 -7.27
C GLN A 189 6.77 -2.93 -6.40
N GLU A 190 6.89 -1.85 -5.63
CA GLU A 190 8.02 -1.61 -4.72
C GLU A 190 8.15 -2.74 -3.69
N GLU A 191 7.03 -3.17 -3.10
CA GLU A 191 6.99 -4.30 -2.17
C GLU A 191 7.40 -5.63 -2.86
N PHE A 192 6.92 -5.89 -4.08
CA PHE A 192 7.34 -7.09 -4.84
C PHE A 192 8.85 -7.11 -5.04
N ILE A 193 9.41 -5.98 -5.49
CA ILE A 193 10.84 -5.86 -5.77
C ILE A 193 11.66 -6.05 -4.49
N ALA A 194 11.23 -5.45 -3.37
CA ALA A 194 11.89 -5.60 -2.08
C ALA A 194 11.92 -7.08 -1.64
N GLN A 195 10.80 -7.79 -1.75
CA GLN A 195 10.72 -9.23 -1.44
C GLN A 195 11.59 -10.08 -2.37
N HIS A 196 11.58 -9.78 -3.67
CA HIS A 196 12.40 -10.47 -4.68
C HIS A 196 13.89 -10.32 -4.40
N VAL A 197 14.37 -9.09 -4.16
CA VAL A 197 15.78 -8.81 -3.85
C VAL A 197 16.20 -9.49 -2.55
N ALA A 198 15.38 -9.42 -1.50
CA ALA A 198 15.65 -10.07 -0.23
C ALA A 198 15.76 -11.60 -0.37
N LEU A 199 14.87 -12.22 -1.16
CA LEU A 199 14.92 -13.65 -1.43
C LEU A 199 16.14 -14.04 -2.27
N GLN A 200 16.51 -13.26 -3.29
CA GLN A 200 17.74 -13.51 -4.05
C GLN A 200 18.99 -13.47 -3.17
N ALA A 201 19.08 -12.49 -2.26
CA ALA A 201 20.19 -12.39 -1.32
C ALA A 201 20.26 -13.63 -0.40
N ARG A 202 19.12 -14.11 0.11
CA ARG A 202 19.05 -15.34 0.94
C ARG A 202 19.46 -16.59 0.15
N ILE A 203 19.03 -16.72 -1.12
CA ILE A 203 19.46 -17.83 -1.99
C ILE A 203 20.98 -17.80 -2.16
N ALA A 204 21.55 -16.63 -2.44
CA ALA A 204 22.99 -16.48 -2.64
C ALA A 204 23.81 -16.85 -1.40
N ALA A 205 23.33 -16.47 -0.20
CA ALA A 205 23.97 -16.79 1.07
C ALA A 205 23.87 -18.28 1.43
N CYS A 206 22.69 -18.88 1.30
CA CYS A 206 22.44 -20.26 1.75
C CYS A 206 22.82 -21.34 0.73
N TYR A 207 22.96 -20.98 -0.55
CA TYR A 207 23.20 -21.92 -1.65
C TYR A 207 24.33 -21.47 -2.59
N PRO A 208 25.53 -21.17 -2.06
CA PRO A 208 26.65 -20.71 -2.88
C PRO A 208 27.03 -21.75 -3.95
N GLY A 209 27.32 -21.27 -5.16
CA GLY A 209 27.74 -22.11 -6.29
C GLY A 209 26.68 -23.11 -6.80
N ALA A 210 25.43 -23.04 -6.33
CA ALA A 210 24.37 -23.97 -6.75
C ALA A 210 23.72 -23.60 -8.10
N GLY A 211 24.01 -22.40 -8.63
CA GLY A 211 23.35 -21.87 -9.83
C GLY A 211 21.84 -21.69 -9.67
N LEU A 212 21.37 -21.53 -8.44
CA LEU A 212 19.95 -21.31 -8.12
C LEU A 212 19.67 -19.80 -8.08
N ALA A 213 18.62 -19.37 -8.76
CA ALA A 213 18.13 -18.00 -8.77
C ALA A 213 16.61 -18.00 -8.91
N LEU A 214 15.98 -16.88 -8.56
CA LEU A 214 14.56 -16.69 -8.87
C LEU A 214 14.36 -16.71 -10.40
N PRO A 215 13.30 -17.36 -10.92
CA PRO A 215 13.06 -17.46 -12.37
C PRO A 215 12.79 -16.12 -13.05
N LEU A 216 12.40 -15.11 -12.28
CA LEU A 216 12.10 -13.76 -12.73
C LEU A 216 13.26 -12.84 -12.35
N SER A 217 13.67 -11.97 -13.27
CA SER A 217 14.53 -10.83 -12.97
C SER A 217 13.71 -9.66 -12.42
N THR A 218 14.40 -8.68 -11.82
CA THR A 218 13.77 -7.41 -11.42
C THR A 218 13.15 -6.68 -12.61
N GLN A 219 13.76 -6.77 -13.80
CA GLN A 219 13.24 -6.14 -15.01
C GLN A 219 11.93 -6.81 -15.47
N ASP A 220 11.85 -8.13 -15.44
CA ASP A 220 10.62 -8.86 -15.78
C ASP A 220 9.45 -8.45 -14.89
N ILE A 221 9.72 -8.18 -13.60
CA ILE A 221 8.73 -7.69 -12.64
C ILE A 221 8.30 -6.26 -13.02
N LEU A 222 9.26 -5.36 -13.28
CA LEU A 222 8.96 -4.00 -13.70
C LEU A 222 8.09 -3.97 -14.96
N ASP A 223 8.46 -4.76 -15.96
CA ASP A 223 7.74 -4.87 -17.23
C ASP A 223 6.34 -5.44 -17.02
N ALA A 224 6.18 -6.49 -16.20
CA ALA A 224 4.87 -7.06 -15.90
C ALA A 224 3.92 -6.06 -15.23
N PHE A 225 4.41 -5.29 -14.24
CA PHE A 225 3.60 -4.26 -13.58
C PHE A 225 3.23 -3.11 -14.52
N SER A 226 4.17 -2.71 -15.40
CA SER A 226 3.96 -1.66 -16.41
C SER A 226 2.96 -2.09 -17.47
N ASP A 227 3.10 -3.30 -18.01
CA ASP A 227 2.16 -3.90 -18.97
C ASP A 227 0.74 -3.92 -18.42
N ILE A 228 0.56 -4.46 -17.22
CA ILE A 228 -0.76 -4.58 -16.58
C ILE A 228 -1.40 -3.20 -16.39
N ALA A 229 -0.61 -2.18 -16.02
CA ALA A 229 -1.10 -0.82 -15.85
C ALA A 229 -1.43 -0.11 -17.18
N ARG A 230 -0.92 -0.59 -18.33
CA ARG A 230 -1.22 -0.08 -19.67
C ARG A 230 -2.39 -0.80 -20.34
N GLU A 231 -2.58 -2.08 -20.00
CA GLU A 231 -3.67 -2.92 -20.50
C GLU A 231 -5.04 -2.57 -19.89
N HIS A 232 -5.07 -1.78 -18.81
CA HIS A 232 -6.24 -1.39 -18.04
C HIS A 232 -6.36 0.14 -17.94
#